data_AF-A0A5K1AUG6-F1
#
_entry.id   AF-A0A5K1AUG6-F1
#
_cell.length_a   1.000
_cell.length_b   1.000
_cell.length_c   1.000
_cell.angle_alpha   90.00
_cell.angle_beta   90.00
_cell.angle_gamma   90.00
#
_symmetry.space_group_name_H-M   'P 1'
#
loop_
_entity.id
_entity.type
_entity.pdbx_description
1 polymer ?
#
loop_
_entity_poly.entity_id
_entity_poly.type
_entity_poly.pdbx_seq_one_letter_code
_entity_poly.pdbx_strand_id
1 'polypeptide(L)' 'ALGKHGIICIEDLVHEIASVGSHFMEASSFLQPFKLRAPDGGLQRMKKHFKDGGDAGNREDLINDLIQKMN' A
#
# COMPACT_ATOMS: atom_id res chain seq x y z
N ALA A 1 4.88 -21.02 3.38
CA ALA A 1 5.66 -20.10 4.23
C ALA A 1 4.86 -19.62 5.44
N LEU A 2 3.63 -19.12 5.25
CA LEU A 2 2.83 -18.55 6.35
C LEU A 2 1.79 -19.49 6.98
N GLY A 3 1.61 -20.72 6.49
CA GLY A 3 0.56 -21.64 6.98
C GLY A 3 0.61 -21.92 8.50
N LYS A 4 1.78 -21.83 9.14
CA LYS A 4 1.91 -21.94 10.62
C LYS A 4 1.25 -20.79 11.39
N HIS A 5 0.96 -19.68 10.72
CA HIS A 5 0.27 -18.49 11.24
C HIS A 5 -1.22 -18.47 10.84
N GLY A 6 -1.74 -19.54 10.24
CA GLY A 6 -3.14 -19.60 9.79
C GLY A 6 -3.41 -18.87 8.47
N ILE A 7 -2.40 -18.27 7.82
CA ILE A 7 -2.53 -17.60 6.53
C ILE A 7 -2.32 -18.63 5.42
N ILE A 8 -3.42 -19.10 4.82
CA ILE A 8 -3.43 -20.19 3.83
C ILE A 8 -3.79 -19.75 2.42
N CYS A 9 -4.51 -18.63 2.27
CA CYS A 9 -4.86 -18.06 0.98
C CYS A 9 -4.52 -16.55 0.88
N ILE A 10 -4.82 -15.96 -0.28
CA ILE A 10 -4.57 -14.54 -0.54
C ILE A 10 -5.52 -13.68 0.30
N GLU A 11 -6.76 -14.12 0.48
CA GLU A 11 -7.76 -13.42 1.29
C GLU A 11 -7.32 -13.30 2.75
N ASP A 12 -6.72 -14.35 3.32
CA ASP A 12 -6.13 -14.28 4.67
C ASP A 12 -5.01 -13.25 4.75
N LEU A 13 -4.16 -13.17 3.72
CA LEU A 13 -3.07 -12.20 3.67
C LEU A 13 -3.59 -10.76 3.60
N VAL A 14 -4.60 -10.52 2.77
CA VAL A 14 -5.28 -9.22 2.67
C VAL A 14 -5.95 -8.87 3.98
N HIS A 15 -6.67 -9.81 4.60
CA HIS A 15 -7.34 -9.61 5.88
C HIS A 15 -6.34 -9.25 6.99
N GLU A 16 -5.29 -10.06 7.15
CA GLU A 16 -4.25 -9.88 8.18
C GLU A 16 -3.59 -8.49 8.09
N ILE A 17 -3.34 -7.99 6.87
CA ILE A 17 -2.75 -6.67 6.63
C ILE A 17 -3.78 -5.56 6.87
N ALA A 18 -4.99 -5.69 6.33
CA ALA A 18 -6.02 -4.64 6.38
C ALA A 18 -6.58 -4.42 7.79
N SER A 19 -6.69 -5.48 8.60
CA SER A 19 -7.17 -5.40 9.98
C SER A 19 -6.05 -5.25 11.02
N VAL A 20 -4.78 -5.25 10.59
CA VAL A 20 -3.61 -5.26 11.48
C VAL A 20 -3.69 -6.44 12.48
N GLY A 21 -3.75 -7.66 11.95
CA GLY A 21 -3.85 -8.87 12.74
C GLY A 21 -2.58 -9.22 13.54
N SER A 22 -2.63 -10.31 14.30
CA SER A 22 -1.56 -10.74 15.21
C SER A 22 -0.23 -11.11 14.54
N HIS A 23 -0.28 -11.43 13.25
CA HIS A 23 0.84 -11.81 12.38
C HIS A 23 1.04 -10.79 11.25
N PHE A 24 0.66 -9.52 11.47
CA PHE A 24 0.85 -8.44 10.50
C PHE A 24 2.29 -8.32 10.02
N MET A 25 3.28 -8.47 10.90
CA MET A 25 4.69 -8.35 10.54
C MET A 25 5.13 -9.47 9.59
N GLU A 26 4.71 -10.71 9.86
CA GLU A 26 4.98 -11.86 9.01
C GLU A 26 4.25 -11.77 7.67
N ALA A 27 2.98 -11.32 7.67
CA ALA A 27 2.19 -11.10 6.46
C ALA A 27 2.79 -10.00 5.56
N SER A 28 3.11 -8.84 6.13
CA SER A 28 3.70 -7.71 5.41
C SER A 28 5.11 -7.99 4.91
N SER A 29 5.95 -8.67 5.70
CA SER A 29 7.32 -9.02 5.29
C SER A 29 7.37 -10.15 4.27
N PHE A 30 6.33 -10.98 4.20
CA PHE A 30 6.21 -12.02 3.18
C PHE A 30 6.04 -11.42 1.78
N LEU A 31 5.38 -10.26 1.68
CA LEU A 31 5.26 -9.52 0.43
C LEU A 31 6.57 -8.81 0.10
N GLN A 32 7.05 -9.01 -1.13
CA GLN A 32 8.12 -8.18 -1.66
C GLN A 32 7.60 -6.74 -1.90
N PRO A 33 8.49 -5.72 -1.88
CA PRO A 33 8.11 -4.38 -2.26
C PRO A 33 7.43 -4.34 -3.63
N PHE A 34 6.27 -3.71 -3.71
CA PHE A 34 5.51 -3.63 -4.96
C PHE A 34 6.22 -2.74 -5.97
N LYS A 35 6.43 -3.27 -7.17
CA LYS A 35 6.92 -2.49 -8.31
C LYS A 35 5.72 -1.89 -9.04
N LEU A 36 5.52 -0.59 -8.87
CA LEU A 36 4.44 0.17 -9.49
C LEU A 36 4.91 0.91 -10.75
N ARG A 37 3.99 1.25 -11.67
CA ARG A 37 4.29 2.12 -12.81
C ARG A 37 4.20 3.60 -12.42
N ALA A 38 4.71 4.47 -13.29
CA ALA A 38 4.49 5.90 -13.13
C ALA A 38 2.99 6.22 -13.19
N PRO A 39 2.48 7.16 -12.36
CA PRO A 39 1.06 7.49 -12.34
C PRO A 39 0.63 8.13 -13.66
N ASP A 40 -0.56 7.76 -14.14
CA ASP A 40 -1.19 8.42 -15.29
C ASP A 40 -1.35 9.93 -15.06
N GLY A 41 -0.89 10.72 -16.02
CA GLY A 41 -0.83 12.19 -15.93
C GLY A 41 0.38 12.74 -15.17
N GLY A 42 1.22 11.88 -14.59
CA GLY A 42 2.45 12.24 -13.89
C GLY A 42 2.24 12.93 -12.53
N LEU A 43 3.35 13.13 -11.81
CA LEU A 43 3.40 13.92 -10.59
C LEU A 43 3.79 15.36 -10.94
N GLN A 44 3.16 16.35 -10.31
CA GLN A 44 3.30 17.75 -10.70
C GLN A 44 4.18 18.53 -9.71
N ARG A 45 4.00 18.29 -8.41
CA ARG A 45 4.61 19.07 -7.32
C ARG A 45 5.17 18.13 -6.25
N MET A 46 6.07 17.24 -6.68
CA MET A 46 6.68 16.17 -5.85
C MET A 46 7.33 16.63 -4.55
N LYS A 47 7.78 17.89 -4.46
CA LYS A 47 8.41 18.44 -3.24
C LYS A 47 7.43 19.09 -2.27
N LYS A 48 6.21 19.41 -2.72
CA LYS A 48 5.20 20.12 -1.92
C LYS A 48 4.30 19.12 -1.22
N HIS A 49 3.92 19.40 0.03
CA HIS A 49 2.99 18.56 0.77
C HIS A 49 1.60 18.51 0.12
N PHE A 50 0.96 17.34 0.16
CA PHE A 50 -0.35 17.09 -0.42
C PHE A 50 -1.43 18.02 0.13
N LYS A 51 -1.44 18.25 1.46
CA LYS A 51 -2.35 19.21 2.11
C LYS A 51 -2.25 20.65 1.57
N ASP A 52 -1.10 21.01 0.99
CA ASP A 52 -0.85 22.33 0.42
C ASP A 52 -1.02 22.33 -1.12
N GLY A 53 -1.64 21.29 -1.70
CA GLY A 53 -1.82 21.12 -3.14
C GLY A 53 -0.54 20.65 -3.86
N GLY A 54 0.23 19.77 -3.21
CA GLY A 54 1.40 19.08 -3.74
C GLY A 54 1.20 17.57 -3.89
N ASP A 55 2.30 16.82 -4.00
CA ASP A 55 2.27 15.35 -4.18
C ASP A 55 2.91 14.56 -3.03
N ALA A 56 3.57 15.24 -2.08
CA ALA A 56 4.33 14.59 -1.00
C ALA A 56 3.55 14.41 0.30
N GLY A 57 3.93 13.39 1.08
CA GLY A 57 3.41 13.17 2.43
C GLY A 57 2.08 12.43 2.47
N ASN A 58 1.41 12.50 3.63
CA ASN A 58 0.16 11.79 3.88
C ASN A 58 -0.99 12.36 3.02
N ARG A 59 -1.75 11.45 2.38
CA ARG A 59 -2.94 11.75 1.59
C ARG A 59 -4.23 11.24 2.25
N GLU A 60 -4.13 10.68 3.46
CA GLU A 60 -5.23 10.01 4.15
C GLU A 60 -5.88 8.98 3.22
N ASP A 61 -7.19 8.98 3.10
CA ASP A 61 -7.93 8.02 2.27
C ASP A 61 -7.72 8.23 0.75
N LEU A 62 -7.22 9.41 0.34
CA LEU A 62 -6.96 9.77 -1.06
C LEU A 62 -5.69 9.13 -1.63
N ILE A 63 -4.95 8.33 -0.85
CA ILE A 63 -3.82 7.54 -1.38
C ILE A 63 -4.27 6.51 -2.42
N ASN A 64 -5.49 5.99 -2.30
CA ASN A 64 -6.04 4.99 -3.21
C ASN A 64 -6.14 5.51 -4.66
N ASP A 65 -6.51 6.78 -4.83
CA ASP A 65 -6.57 7.43 -6.16
C ASP A 65 -5.20 7.48 -6.85
N LEU A 66 -4.11 7.62 -6.07
CA LEU A 66 -2.76 7.58 -6.60
C LEU A 66 -2.38 6.16 -7.00
N ILE A 67 -2.65 5.17 -6.14
CA ILE A 67 -2.33 3.77 -6.39
C ILE A 67 -3.06 3.29 -7.65
N GLN A 68 -4.33 3.67 -7.84
CA GLN A 68 -5.09 3.30 -9.04
C GLN A 68 -4.46 3.82 -10.34
N LYS A 69 -3.80 4.98 -10.31
CA LYS A 69 -3.07 5.53 -11.47
C LYS A 69 -1.73 4.83 -11.72
N MET A 70 -1.21 4.10 -10.73
CA MET A 70 0.09 3.43 -10.72
C MET A 70 0.00 1.90 -10.85
N ASN A 71 -1.21 1.37 -11.04
CA ASN A 71 -1.49 -0.02 -11.43
C ASN A 71 -1.56 -0.13 -12.95
#